data_AF-A0A7S2L855-F1
#
_entry.id   AF-A0A7S2L855-F1
#
_cell.length_a   1.000
_cell.length_b   1.000
_cell.length_c   1.000
_cell.angle_alpha   90.00
_cell.angle_beta   90.00
_cell.angle_gamma   90.00
#
_symmetry.space_group_name_H-M   'P 1'
#
loop_
_entity.id
_entity.type
_entity.pdbx_description
1 polymer ?
#
loop_
_entity_poly.entity_id
_entity_poly.type
_entity_poly.pdbx_seq_one_letter_code
_entity_poly.pdbx_strand_id
1 'polypeptide(L)'
;MASALTLVAVLALGACACAAGQLDTVQDLHSQYRNVFRSGNRNAASHLWAGYVLNRSSSLQADKLELMFRGFCPVSGSIIQDAPRTIYRTTLPRVGGGTATGVVRHCCWPCICDTSEHVRVDTKIVPTADGPHRLNALVIGDPCLKPAELDKTFADPFSNQLRPLRLAAPEVDCVAGKLSGAVYSDSGHPIIGLLFNDPASMEAAAALAVPPSGPAPRADDPTFGYGERCLARKQQGYNSGMGLIFHLVASISPIPNSTTLPLPGAAKPLPAAQAEGVDAAPNVPAALAEDAERAPSGQPDAAASPAISTASSPAHPGVVVAVALVSGAALVGATL
;
A
#
# COMPACT_ATOMS: atom_id res chain seq x y z
N MET A 1 -60.77 0.94 39.75
CA MET A 1 -60.57 0.55 38.35
C MET A 1 -59.20 1.06 37.95
N ALA A 2 -58.23 0.15 37.80
CA ALA A 2 -56.81 0.46 37.68
C ALA A 2 -56.41 0.70 36.22
N SER A 3 -55.62 1.76 36.02
CA SER A 3 -54.97 2.17 34.79
C SER A 3 -54.04 1.09 34.22
N ALA A 4 -54.01 0.97 32.89
CA ALA A 4 -52.92 0.34 32.17
C ALA A 4 -52.43 1.31 31.07
N LEU A 5 -51.32 1.99 31.36
CA LEU A 5 -50.58 2.82 30.41
C LEU A 5 -49.54 1.92 29.73
N THR A 6 -49.75 1.59 28.46
CA THR A 6 -48.82 0.73 27.71
C THR A 6 -47.66 1.57 27.18
N LEU A 7 -46.48 1.40 27.78
CA LEU A 7 -45.23 2.00 27.32
C LEU A 7 -44.69 1.18 26.15
N VAL A 8 -44.73 1.73 24.94
CA VAL A 8 -44.07 1.13 23.76
C VAL A 8 -42.60 1.55 23.79
N ALA A 9 -41.73 0.63 24.18
CA ALA A 9 -40.29 0.80 24.08
C ALA A 9 -39.85 0.64 22.62
N VAL A 10 -39.42 1.74 21.99
CA VAL A 10 -38.73 1.71 20.71
C VAL A 10 -37.30 1.22 20.96
N LEU A 11 -37.07 -0.06 20.67
CA LEU A 11 -35.73 -0.65 20.59
C LEU A 11 -35.00 -0.01 19.40
N ALA A 12 -34.15 0.97 19.70
CA ALA A 12 -33.16 1.45 18.75
C ALA A 12 -32.20 0.29 18.46
N LEU A 13 -32.36 -0.33 17.29
CA LEU A 13 -31.34 -1.18 16.68
C LEU A 13 -30.12 -0.31 16.44
N GLY A 14 -29.21 -0.31 17.41
CA GLY A 14 -27.88 0.26 17.25
C GLY A 14 -27.22 -0.44 16.07
N ALA A 15 -27.08 0.29 14.96
CA ALA A 15 -26.21 -0.11 13.88
C ALA A 15 -24.84 -0.38 14.52
N CYS A 16 -24.44 -1.64 14.56
CA CYS A 16 -23.06 -2.01 14.75
C CYS A 16 -22.35 -1.55 13.48
N ALA A 17 -22.02 -0.25 13.42
CA ALA A 17 -20.98 0.22 12.54
C ALA A 17 -19.75 -0.58 12.97
N CYS A 18 -19.37 -1.60 12.19
CA CYS A 18 -18.05 -2.17 12.29
C CYS A 18 -17.10 -0.97 12.32
N ALA A 19 -16.47 -0.72 13.47
CA ALA A 19 -15.52 0.36 13.60
C ALA A 19 -14.41 0.05 12.61
N ALA A 20 -14.50 0.62 11.41
CA ALA A 20 -13.36 0.73 10.52
C ALA A 20 -12.27 1.38 11.37
N GLY A 21 -11.19 0.64 11.65
CA GLY A 21 -10.20 1.03 12.64
C GLY A 21 -9.86 2.51 12.51
N GLN A 22 -10.04 3.25 13.61
CA GLN A 22 -9.75 4.67 13.67
C GLN A 22 -8.27 4.89 13.32
N LEU A 23 -7.96 5.90 12.50
CA LEU A 23 -6.60 6.17 12.03
C LEU A 23 -6.04 7.41 12.72
N ASP A 24 -5.70 7.28 14.00
CA ASP A 24 -5.14 8.38 14.79
C ASP A 24 -3.62 8.40 14.79
N THR A 25 -3.00 7.24 14.62
CA THR A 25 -1.56 7.06 14.67
C THR A 25 -1.10 6.16 13.53
N VAL A 26 0.19 6.23 13.24
CA VAL A 26 0.83 5.32 12.28
C VAL A 26 0.70 3.86 12.74
N GLN A 27 0.68 3.60 14.05
CA GLN A 27 0.44 2.27 14.62
C GLN A 27 -0.98 1.76 14.34
N ASP A 28 -1.99 2.63 14.34
CA ASP A 28 -3.34 2.23 13.96
C ASP A 28 -3.38 1.76 12.51
N LEU A 29 -2.69 2.47 11.61
CA LEU A 29 -2.54 2.02 10.22
C LEU A 29 -1.83 0.66 10.17
N HIS A 30 -0.72 0.49 10.89
CA HIS A 30 0.06 -0.76 10.91
C HIS A 30 -0.75 -1.95 11.41
N SER A 31 -1.64 -1.74 12.39
CA SER A 31 -2.55 -2.78 12.90
C SER A 31 -3.47 -3.37 11.81
N GLN A 32 -3.63 -2.64 10.69
CA GLN A 32 -4.45 -3.04 9.56
C GLN A 32 -3.67 -3.85 8.51
N TYR A 33 -2.42 -4.23 8.77
CA TYR A 33 -1.56 -4.93 7.79
C TYR A 33 -2.25 -6.14 7.15
N ARG A 34 -2.90 -6.99 7.96
CA ARG A 34 -3.63 -8.19 7.46
C ARG A 34 -4.97 -7.86 6.79
N ASN A 35 -5.50 -6.67 7.03
CA ASN A 35 -6.67 -6.16 6.33
C ASN A 35 -6.32 -5.57 4.96
N VAL A 36 -5.11 -5.00 4.85
CA VAL A 36 -4.61 -4.40 3.61
C VAL A 36 -3.96 -5.44 2.70
N PHE A 37 -3.11 -6.31 3.23
CA PHE A 37 -2.43 -7.37 2.48
C PHE A 37 -3.00 -8.73 2.84
N ARG A 38 -3.95 -9.20 2.02
CA ARG A 38 -4.67 -10.47 2.24
C ARG A 38 -3.77 -11.68 2.15
N SER A 39 -2.77 -11.64 1.26
CA SER A 39 -1.76 -12.68 1.16
C SER A 39 -0.68 -12.56 2.24
N GLY A 40 -0.63 -11.42 2.96
CA GLY A 40 0.46 -11.05 3.86
C GLY A 40 1.74 -10.58 3.16
N ASN A 41 1.76 -10.43 1.83
CA ASN A 41 2.95 -10.04 1.07
C ASN A 41 2.77 -8.64 0.45
N ARG A 42 3.39 -7.64 1.09
CA ARG A 42 3.40 -6.23 0.66
C ARG A 42 4.17 -5.88 -0.61
N ASN A 43 4.87 -6.82 -1.25
CA ASN A 43 5.80 -6.49 -2.33
C ASN A 43 5.10 -5.76 -3.49
N ALA A 44 5.64 -4.59 -3.87
CA ALA A 44 5.07 -3.71 -4.90
C ALA A 44 3.59 -3.31 -4.68
N ALA A 45 3.10 -3.43 -3.45
CA ALA A 45 1.67 -3.31 -3.12
C ALA A 45 1.32 -2.08 -2.28
N SER A 46 2.21 -1.08 -2.21
CA SER A 46 1.98 0.18 -1.48
C SER A 46 0.73 0.94 -1.93
N HIS A 47 0.23 0.69 -3.15
CA HIS A 47 -1.05 1.21 -3.61
C HIS A 47 -2.24 0.77 -2.75
N LEU A 48 -2.16 -0.38 -2.07
CA LEU A 48 -3.18 -0.84 -1.13
C LEU A 48 -3.15 -0.04 0.17
N TRP A 49 -1.97 0.33 0.68
CA TRP A 49 -1.89 1.27 1.80
C TRP A 49 -2.47 2.63 1.43
N ALA A 50 -2.06 3.16 0.27
CA ALA A 50 -2.58 4.43 -0.23
C ALA A 50 -4.11 4.38 -0.38
N GLY A 51 -4.64 3.31 -0.98
CA GLY A 51 -6.09 3.10 -1.11
C GLY A 51 -6.80 3.00 0.24
N TYR A 52 -6.22 2.26 1.21
CA TYR A 52 -6.79 2.13 2.55
C TYR A 52 -6.95 3.49 3.25
N VAL A 53 -5.91 4.33 3.16
CA VAL A 53 -5.89 5.67 3.76
C VAL A 53 -6.79 6.64 3.00
N LEU A 54 -6.69 6.72 1.67
CA LEU A 54 -7.44 7.68 0.86
C LEU A 54 -8.94 7.41 0.82
N ASN A 55 -9.37 6.14 0.90
CA ASN A 55 -10.79 5.80 1.02
C ASN A 55 -11.42 6.23 2.36
N ARG A 56 -10.59 6.68 3.32
CA ARG A 56 -11.01 7.20 4.63
C ARG A 56 -10.68 8.69 4.78
N SER A 57 -10.23 9.35 3.71
CA SER A 57 -9.72 10.72 3.82
C SER A 57 -10.77 11.70 4.35
N SER A 58 -12.05 11.54 3.99
CA SER A 58 -13.14 12.45 4.40
C SER A 58 -13.38 12.51 5.91
N SER A 59 -12.95 11.50 6.67
CA SER A 59 -13.02 11.48 8.13
C SER A 59 -11.72 11.92 8.82
N LEU A 60 -10.66 12.19 8.06
CA LEU A 60 -9.34 12.59 8.57
C LEU A 60 -9.12 14.08 8.31
N GLN A 61 -8.49 14.77 9.26
CA GLN A 61 -7.89 16.08 8.97
C GLN A 61 -6.71 15.89 8.00
N ALA A 62 -6.36 16.94 7.25
CA ALA A 62 -5.29 16.88 6.25
C ALA A 62 -3.92 16.46 6.84
N ASP A 63 -3.58 16.94 8.04
CA ASP A 63 -2.35 16.57 8.75
C ASP A 63 -2.32 15.10 9.15
N LYS A 64 -3.47 14.56 9.60
CA LYS A 64 -3.67 13.17 9.98
C LYS A 64 -3.57 12.25 8.77
N LEU A 65 -4.17 12.67 7.65
CA LEU A 65 -4.05 11.98 6.37
C LEU A 65 -2.58 11.86 5.96
N GLU A 66 -1.84 12.97 5.98
CA GLU A 66 -0.41 12.99 5.64
C GLU A 66 0.43 12.17 6.62
N LEU A 67 0.11 12.19 7.92
CA LEU A 67 0.75 11.36 8.93
C LEU A 67 0.64 9.86 8.60
N MET A 68 -0.51 9.40 8.13
CA MET A 68 -0.67 7.99 7.71
C MET A 68 0.26 7.63 6.55
N PHE A 69 0.44 8.53 5.59
CA PHE A 69 1.38 8.34 4.47
C PHE A 69 2.85 8.37 4.89
N ARG A 70 3.16 8.84 6.10
CA ARG A 70 4.52 8.72 6.67
C ARG A 70 4.80 7.33 7.25
N GLY A 71 3.77 6.50 7.39
CA GLY A 71 3.82 5.18 8.04
C GLY A 71 4.22 4.01 7.14
N PHE A 72 4.41 4.20 5.83
CA PHE A 72 4.81 3.10 4.94
C PHE A 72 5.77 3.57 3.83
N CYS A 73 6.58 2.64 3.33
CA CYS A 73 7.48 2.86 2.20
C CYS A 73 6.72 2.72 0.87
N PRO A 74 6.72 3.74 -0.02
CA PRO A 74 6.05 3.67 -1.32
C PRO A 74 6.60 2.61 -2.27
N VAL A 75 7.86 2.20 -2.12
CA VAL A 75 8.50 1.20 -2.98
C VAL A 75 8.17 -0.23 -2.50
N SER A 76 8.47 -0.53 -1.24
CA SER A 76 8.37 -1.89 -0.72
C SER A 76 7.03 -2.25 -0.07
N GLY A 77 6.21 -1.25 0.26
CA GLY A 77 5.02 -1.45 1.11
C GLY A 77 5.36 -1.73 2.58
N SER A 78 6.64 -1.68 2.96
CA SER A 78 7.08 -1.92 4.35
C SER A 78 6.50 -0.87 5.29
N ILE A 79 6.01 -1.34 6.43
CA ILE A 79 5.73 -0.52 7.59
C ILE A 79 7.02 0.22 8.01
N ILE A 80 6.90 1.52 8.24
CA ILE A 80 7.99 2.36 8.74
C ILE A 80 7.50 3.27 9.87
N GLN A 81 8.44 3.71 10.71
CA GLN A 81 8.19 4.73 11.72
C GLN A 81 8.33 6.12 11.09
N ASP A 82 7.58 7.09 11.61
CA ASP A 82 7.74 8.51 11.29
C ASP A 82 8.99 9.06 12.00
N ALA A 83 10.18 8.66 11.52
CA ALA A 83 11.47 8.96 12.14
C ALA A 83 12.45 9.64 11.14
N PRO A 84 13.49 10.35 11.61
CA PRO A 84 14.47 11.00 10.73
C PRO A 84 15.16 10.02 9.76
N ARG A 85 15.45 8.79 10.19
CA ARG A 85 16.13 7.76 9.36
C ARG A 85 15.35 7.33 8.11
N THR A 86 14.06 7.65 8.04
CA THR A 86 13.20 7.32 6.91
C THR A 86 12.97 8.51 5.98
N ILE A 87 13.60 9.67 6.22
CA ILE A 87 13.47 10.88 5.39
C ILE A 87 14.46 10.82 4.23
N TYR A 88 13.93 10.85 3.00
CA TYR A 88 14.74 10.89 1.78
C TYR A 88 14.30 12.06 0.91
N ARG A 89 15.19 13.04 0.72
CA ARG A 89 14.93 14.17 -0.18
C ARG A 89 15.17 13.74 -1.62
N THR A 90 14.26 14.10 -2.51
CA THR A 90 14.39 13.78 -3.94
C THR A 90 13.70 14.83 -4.82
N THR A 91 14.18 14.95 -6.05
CA THR A 91 13.51 15.64 -7.15
C THR A 91 13.01 14.61 -8.15
N LEU A 92 11.72 14.66 -8.47
CA LEU A 92 11.07 13.71 -9.39
C LEU A 92 10.39 14.45 -10.54
N PRO A 93 10.30 13.84 -11.74
CA PRO A 93 9.50 14.41 -12.82
C PRO A 93 8.01 14.40 -12.47
N ARG A 94 7.29 15.44 -12.91
CA ARG A 94 5.83 15.50 -12.79
C ARG A 94 5.15 14.85 -14.00
N VAL A 95 3.99 14.27 -13.78
CA VAL A 95 3.06 13.93 -14.88
C VAL A 95 2.65 15.25 -15.55
N GLY A 96 2.72 15.31 -16.88
CA GLY A 96 2.44 16.53 -17.64
C GLY A 96 3.60 17.52 -17.77
N GLY A 97 4.77 17.22 -17.19
CA GLY A 97 6.00 17.99 -17.38
C GLY A 97 6.43 18.81 -16.16
N GLY A 98 7.71 19.22 -16.16
CA GLY A 98 8.36 19.85 -15.02
C GLY A 98 8.79 18.84 -13.95
N THR A 99 9.18 19.35 -12.79
CA THR A 99 9.67 18.54 -11.66
C THR A 99 9.05 18.99 -10.34
N ALA A 100 9.17 18.14 -9.32
CA ALA A 100 8.82 18.44 -7.95
C ALA A 100 9.95 17.98 -7.03
N THR A 101 10.31 18.81 -6.07
CA THR A 101 11.27 18.46 -5.02
C THR A 101 10.53 18.33 -3.70
N GLY A 102 10.83 17.29 -2.94
CA GLY A 102 10.23 17.05 -1.64
C GLY A 102 10.89 15.89 -0.91
N VAL A 103 10.21 15.41 0.12
CA VAL A 103 10.59 14.27 0.93
C VAL A 103 9.71 13.09 0.61
N VAL A 104 10.33 11.92 0.48
CA VAL A 104 9.66 10.62 0.45
C VAL A 104 10.10 9.81 1.67
N ARG A 105 9.19 9.01 2.23
CA ARG A 105 9.46 8.19 3.41
C ARG A 105 9.86 6.78 2.97
N HIS A 106 11.14 6.41 3.10
CA HIS A 106 11.63 5.09 2.70
C HIS A 106 12.13 4.27 3.88
N CYS A 107 12.03 2.94 3.76
CA CYS A 107 12.58 2.01 4.75
C CYS A 107 14.10 1.84 4.64
N CYS A 108 14.69 2.09 3.47
CA CYS A 108 16.11 1.90 3.20
C CYS A 108 16.57 2.70 1.96
N TRP A 109 17.89 2.90 1.84
CA TRP A 109 18.47 3.69 0.75
C TRP A 109 18.17 3.17 -0.66
N PRO A 110 18.09 1.84 -0.95
CA PRO A 110 17.80 1.38 -2.31
C PRO A 110 16.49 1.93 -2.87
N CYS A 111 15.50 2.21 -2.01
CA CYS A 111 14.19 2.71 -2.43
C CYS A 111 14.26 4.10 -3.08
N ILE A 112 15.24 4.95 -2.76
CA ILE A 112 15.38 6.25 -3.45
C ILE A 112 15.79 6.07 -4.91
N CYS A 113 16.55 5.01 -5.21
CA CYS A 113 16.94 4.68 -6.58
C CYS A 113 15.75 4.13 -7.37
N ASP A 114 14.98 3.22 -6.77
CA ASP A 114 13.78 2.67 -7.41
C ASP A 114 12.72 3.77 -7.63
N THR A 115 12.63 4.74 -6.70
CA THR A 115 11.76 5.91 -6.83
C THR A 115 12.21 6.83 -7.98
N SER A 116 13.49 7.18 -8.06
CA SER A 116 13.98 8.11 -9.09
C SER A 116 13.86 7.57 -10.51
N GLU A 117 13.85 6.26 -10.68
CA GLU A 117 13.69 5.61 -11.98
C GLU A 117 12.22 5.51 -12.41
N HIS A 118 11.34 5.03 -11.52
CA HIS A 118 9.99 4.62 -11.93
C HIS A 118 8.85 5.52 -11.45
N VAL A 119 9.07 6.29 -10.39
CA VAL A 119 8.00 7.05 -9.75
C VAL A 119 7.94 8.46 -10.31
N ARG A 120 6.71 8.95 -10.47
CA ARG A 120 6.42 10.33 -10.88
C ARG A 120 5.55 11.01 -9.85
N VAL A 121 5.46 12.33 -9.96
CA VAL A 121 4.59 13.14 -9.10
C VAL A 121 3.40 13.61 -9.90
N ASP A 122 2.21 13.30 -9.41
CA ASP A 122 0.96 13.79 -9.96
C ASP A 122 0.17 14.53 -8.88
N THR A 123 -0.96 15.14 -9.22
CA THR A 123 -1.87 15.72 -8.25
C THR A 123 -3.00 14.77 -7.89
N LYS A 124 -3.49 14.91 -6.67
CA LYS A 124 -4.77 14.34 -6.25
C LYS A 124 -5.45 15.32 -5.33
N ILE A 125 -6.69 15.69 -5.62
CA ILE A 125 -7.55 16.39 -4.65
C ILE A 125 -8.43 15.35 -3.95
N VAL A 126 -8.45 15.38 -2.62
CA VAL A 126 -9.28 14.51 -1.79
C VAL A 126 -10.12 15.31 -0.81
N PRO A 127 -11.33 14.84 -0.42
CA PRO A 127 -12.03 15.41 0.72
C PRO A 127 -11.29 15.03 2.02
N THR A 128 -11.11 16.00 2.90
CA THR A 128 -10.71 15.83 4.31
C THR A 128 -11.78 16.41 5.23
N ALA A 129 -11.69 16.11 6.52
CA ALA A 129 -12.65 16.59 7.54
C ALA A 129 -12.65 18.13 7.66
N ASP A 130 -11.53 18.76 7.30
CA ASP A 130 -11.28 20.21 7.30
C ASP A 130 -11.41 20.87 5.91
N GLY A 131 -11.81 20.11 4.88
CA GLY A 131 -12.10 20.62 3.53
C GLY A 131 -11.42 19.82 2.41
N PRO A 132 -11.48 20.26 1.14
CA PRO A 132 -10.69 19.62 0.09
C PRO A 132 -9.19 19.88 0.29
N HIS A 133 -8.38 18.82 0.27
CA HIS A 133 -6.91 18.90 0.37
C HIS A 133 -6.24 18.42 -0.91
N ARG A 134 -5.19 19.13 -1.36
CA ARG A 134 -4.42 18.78 -2.56
C ARG A 134 -3.12 18.08 -2.16
N LEU A 135 -2.92 16.89 -2.70
CA LEU A 135 -1.76 16.04 -2.46
C LEU A 135 -0.79 16.07 -3.66
N ASN A 136 0.52 16.01 -3.38
CA ASN A 136 1.52 15.59 -4.36
C ASN A 136 1.64 14.07 -4.32
N ALA A 137 0.86 13.38 -5.15
CA ALA A 137 0.79 11.93 -5.17
C ALA A 137 2.01 11.33 -5.88
N LEU A 138 2.66 10.36 -5.24
CA LEU A 138 3.63 9.49 -5.90
C LEU A 138 2.87 8.43 -6.68
N VAL A 139 3.16 8.34 -7.98
CA VAL A 139 2.46 7.45 -8.89
C VAL A 139 3.42 6.61 -9.71
N ILE A 140 2.95 5.44 -10.13
CA ILE A 140 3.61 4.58 -11.11
C ILE A 140 2.71 4.39 -12.33
N GLY A 141 3.28 3.81 -13.38
CA GLY A 141 2.48 3.28 -14.47
C GLY A 141 1.56 2.15 -14.02
N ASP A 142 0.37 2.02 -14.59
CA ASP A 142 -0.55 0.94 -14.22
C ASP A 142 -0.10 -0.39 -14.86
N PRO A 143 0.39 -1.37 -14.06
CA PRO A 143 0.84 -2.66 -14.59
C PRO A 143 -0.30 -3.44 -15.27
N CYS A 144 -1.57 -3.13 -14.95
CA CYS A 144 -2.73 -3.77 -15.53
C CYS A 144 -3.07 -3.32 -16.96
N LEU A 145 -2.31 -2.38 -17.52
CA LEU A 145 -2.32 -2.12 -18.97
C LEU A 145 -1.60 -3.23 -19.76
N LYS A 146 -0.76 -4.04 -19.12
CA LYS A 146 -0.11 -5.22 -19.71
C LYS A 146 -0.05 -6.37 -18.70
N PRO A 147 -1.22 -6.91 -18.28
CA PRO A 147 -1.30 -7.84 -17.16
C PRO A 147 -0.54 -9.16 -17.40
N ALA A 148 -0.36 -9.56 -18.67
CA ALA A 148 0.42 -10.74 -19.04
C ALA A 148 1.90 -10.65 -18.63
N GLU A 149 2.44 -9.45 -18.40
CA GLU A 149 3.81 -9.28 -17.90
C GLU A 149 3.96 -9.77 -16.45
N LEU A 150 2.88 -9.84 -15.67
CA LEU A 150 2.88 -10.39 -14.31
C LEU A 150 3.12 -11.91 -14.28
N ASP A 151 2.85 -12.61 -15.39
CA ASP A 151 3.12 -14.05 -15.54
C ASP A 151 4.57 -14.38 -15.85
N LYS A 152 5.36 -13.38 -16.28
CA LYS A 152 6.76 -13.62 -16.66
C LYS A 152 7.59 -13.98 -15.44
N THR A 153 8.53 -14.89 -15.66
CA THR A 153 9.46 -15.33 -14.64
C THR A 153 10.68 -14.42 -14.56
N PHE A 154 11.18 -14.22 -13.35
CA PHE A 154 12.47 -13.58 -13.09
C PHE A 154 13.31 -14.48 -12.17
N ALA A 155 14.63 -14.30 -12.20
CA ALA A 155 15.52 -14.93 -11.23
C ALA A 155 15.49 -14.16 -9.92
N ASP A 156 15.02 -14.80 -8.86
CA ASP A 156 15.04 -14.22 -7.52
C ASP A 156 16.50 -14.05 -7.06
N PRO A 157 16.95 -12.85 -6.65
CA PRO A 157 18.37 -12.56 -6.43
C PRO A 157 18.93 -13.23 -5.17
N PHE A 158 18.09 -13.81 -4.32
CA PHE A 158 18.52 -14.49 -3.10
C PHE A 158 18.61 -16.01 -3.28
N SER A 159 17.66 -16.59 -4.02
CA SER A 159 17.56 -18.04 -4.22
C SER A 159 18.05 -18.50 -5.60
N ASN A 160 18.24 -17.57 -6.54
CA ASN A 160 18.46 -17.83 -7.98
C ASN A 160 17.38 -18.70 -8.64
N GLN A 161 16.23 -18.88 -7.97
CA GLN A 161 15.12 -19.63 -8.53
C GLN A 161 14.32 -18.74 -9.49
N LEU A 162 13.93 -19.32 -10.62
CA LEU A 162 12.98 -18.70 -11.54
C LEU A 162 11.58 -18.79 -10.95
N ARG A 163 10.91 -17.65 -10.81
CA ARG A 163 9.51 -17.60 -10.36
C ARG A 163 8.72 -16.52 -11.10
N PRO A 164 7.42 -16.73 -11.37
CA PRO A 164 6.55 -15.70 -11.91
C PRO A 164 6.47 -14.48 -11.00
N LEU A 165 6.41 -13.29 -11.60
CA LEU A 165 6.29 -12.04 -10.86
C LEU A 165 5.03 -12.00 -9.98
N ARG A 166 3.91 -12.53 -10.47
CA ARG A 166 2.65 -12.66 -9.70
C ARG A 166 2.79 -13.44 -8.40
N LEU A 167 3.71 -14.42 -8.32
CA LEU A 167 3.94 -15.15 -7.07
C LEU A 167 4.81 -14.36 -6.10
N ALA A 168 5.61 -13.42 -6.60
CA ALA A 168 6.48 -12.58 -5.78
C ALA A 168 5.76 -11.31 -5.28
N ALA A 169 4.76 -10.83 -6.02
CA ALA A 169 3.87 -9.71 -5.70
C ALA A 169 2.39 -10.11 -5.86
N PRO A 170 1.85 -11.00 -4.99
CA PRO A 170 0.50 -11.57 -5.14
C PRO A 170 -0.63 -10.54 -4.94
N GLU A 171 -0.34 -9.40 -4.34
CA GLU A 171 -1.30 -8.29 -4.16
C GLU A 171 -1.41 -7.41 -5.42
N VAL A 172 -0.51 -7.58 -6.39
CA VAL A 172 -0.59 -6.89 -7.70
C VAL A 172 -1.54 -7.69 -8.59
N ASP A 173 -2.83 -7.38 -8.45
CA ASP A 173 -3.91 -8.01 -9.19
C ASP A 173 -4.67 -7.01 -10.07
N CYS A 174 -5.27 -7.50 -11.15
CA CYS A 174 -5.92 -6.68 -12.15
C CYS A 174 -7.41 -6.99 -12.25
N VAL A 175 -8.25 -5.99 -11.95
CA VAL A 175 -9.71 -6.08 -12.05
C VAL A 175 -10.20 -5.06 -13.06
N ALA A 176 -10.91 -5.52 -14.09
CA ALA A 176 -11.45 -4.67 -15.16
C ALA A 176 -10.39 -3.75 -15.82
N GLY A 177 -9.18 -4.27 -16.04
CA GLY A 177 -8.08 -3.54 -16.69
C GLY A 177 -7.40 -2.49 -15.81
N LYS A 178 -7.64 -2.51 -14.50
CA LYS A 178 -7.06 -1.60 -13.51
C LYS A 178 -6.41 -2.36 -12.36
N LEU A 179 -5.37 -1.78 -11.77
CA LEU A 179 -4.78 -2.27 -10.53
C LEU A 179 -5.82 -2.28 -9.41
N SER A 180 -6.08 -3.48 -8.88
CA SER A 180 -7.10 -3.74 -7.86
C SER A 180 -6.80 -3.00 -6.57
N GLY A 181 -7.81 -2.42 -5.94
CA GLY A 181 -7.67 -1.66 -4.68
C GLY A 181 -6.91 -0.33 -4.77
N ALA A 182 -6.38 0.03 -5.94
CA ALA A 182 -5.67 1.29 -6.13
C ALA A 182 -6.63 2.49 -6.20
N VAL A 183 -6.23 3.59 -5.57
CA VAL A 183 -6.79 4.93 -5.84
C VAL A 183 -5.90 5.60 -6.89
N TYR A 184 -6.53 6.30 -7.83
CA TYR A 184 -5.85 6.93 -8.97
C TYR A 184 -5.73 8.44 -8.78
N SER A 185 -4.61 8.99 -9.23
CA SER A 185 -4.33 10.42 -9.31
C SER A 185 -5.23 11.12 -10.34
N ASP A 186 -5.17 12.44 -10.39
CA ASP A 186 -6.00 13.26 -11.29
C ASP A 186 -5.72 12.95 -12.78
N SER A 187 -4.50 12.51 -13.12
CA SER A 187 -4.15 12.06 -14.47
C SER A 187 -4.34 10.56 -14.70
N GLY A 188 -4.92 9.84 -13.74
CA GLY A 188 -5.30 8.43 -13.91
C GLY A 188 -4.18 7.41 -13.68
N HIS A 189 -3.24 7.69 -12.76
CA HIS A 189 -2.17 6.75 -12.39
C HIS A 189 -2.33 6.20 -10.96
N PRO A 190 -2.02 4.91 -10.69
CA PRO A 190 -2.07 4.36 -9.35
C PRO A 190 -1.19 5.13 -8.36
N ILE A 191 -1.78 5.55 -7.24
CA ILE A 191 -1.07 6.24 -6.17
C ILE A 191 -0.41 5.20 -5.27
N ILE A 192 0.88 5.38 -4.99
CA ILE A 192 1.68 4.49 -4.14
C ILE A 192 2.25 5.18 -2.89
N GLY A 193 2.05 6.49 -2.74
CA GLY A 193 2.60 7.28 -1.64
C GLY A 193 2.44 8.78 -1.86
N LEU A 194 3.10 9.59 -1.02
CA LEU A 194 3.12 11.06 -1.14
C LEU A 194 4.55 11.61 -1.20
N LEU A 195 4.70 12.72 -1.92
CA LEU A 195 5.86 13.60 -1.87
C LEU A 195 5.54 14.78 -0.93
N PHE A 196 6.17 14.83 0.23
CA PHE A 196 5.97 15.90 1.20
C PHE A 196 6.86 17.10 0.85
N ASN A 197 6.26 18.22 0.49
CA ASN A 197 6.97 19.45 0.10
C ASN A 197 6.61 20.65 0.98
N ASP A 198 5.93 20.41 2.10
CA ASP A 198 5.65 21.44 3.10
C ASP A 198 6.95 21.91 3.78
N PRO A 199 6.98 23.15 4.30
CA PRO A 199 8.19 23.70 4.93
C PRO A 199 8.77 22.83 6.05
N ALA A 200 7.93 22.22 6.89
CA ALA A 200 8.40 21.42 8.02
C ALA A 200 9.10 20.13 7.55
N SER A 201 8.55 19.44 6.55
CA SER A 201 9.22 18.28 5.94
C SER A 201 10.54 18.65 5.28
N MET A 202 10.59 19.78 4.59
CA MET A 202 11.81 20.25 3.92
C MET A 202 12.89 20.67 4.92
N GLU A 203 12.50 21.33 6.02
CA GLU A 203 13.40 21.68 7.12
C GLU A 203 13.93 20.44 7.83
N ALA A 204 13.06 19.47 8.14
CA ALA A 204 13.46 18.19 8.74
C ALA A 204 14.48 17.45 7.86
N ALA A 205 14.32 17.48 6.54
CA ALA A 205 15.29 16.91 5.62
C ALA A 205 16.60 17.70 5.55
N ALA A 206 16.56 19.02 5.62
CA ALA A 206 17.75 19.88 5.61
C ALA A 206 18.57 19.74 6.91
N ALA A 207 17.91 19.48 8.05
CA ALA A 207 18.54 19.25 9.34
C ALA A 207 19.33 17.93 9.42
N LEU A 208 19.09 17.00 8.49
CA LEU A 208 19.88 15.76 8.38
C LEU A 208 21.25 16.07 7.76
N ALA A 209 22.27 16.20 8.60
CA ALA A 209 23.65 16.47 8.18
C ALA A 209 24.20 15.45 7.18
N VAL A 210 23.73 14.20 7.27
CA VAL A 210 24.05 13.11 6.34
C VAL A 210 22.74 12.36 6.05
N PRO A 211 22.43 12.08 4.77
CA PRO A 211 21.30 11.22 4.42
C PRO A 211 21.42 9.86 5.12
N PRO A 212 20.32 9.19 5.49
CA PRO A 212 20.39 7.89 6.17
C PRO A 212 21.25 6.89 5.38
N SER A 213 22.43 6.57 5.91
CA SER A 213 23.44 5.72 5.28
C SER A 213 23.94 6.20 3.90
N GLY A 214 23.81 7.48 3.57
CA GLY A 214 24.18 8.06 2.26
C GLY A 214 25.39 9.01 2.30
N PRO A 215 25.95 9.38 1.14
CA PRO A 215 26.99 10.39 1.05
C PRO A 215 26.42 11.81 1.28
N ALA A 216 27.29 12.82 1.34
CA ALA A 216 26.86 14.20 1.52
C ALA A 216 25.83 14.65 0.45
N PRO A 217 24.80 15.43 0.81
CA PRO A 217 23.79 15.87 -0.14
C PRO A 217 24.37 16.71 -1.29
N ARG A 218 23.83 16.51 -2.49
CA ARG A 218 24.25 17.20 -3.71
C ARG A 218 23.04 17.76 -4.44
N ALA A 219 23.01 19.08 -4.67
CA ALA A 219 21.88 19.74 -5.32
C ALA A 219 21.77 19.43 -6.83
N ASP A 220 22.88 19.05 -7.46
CA ASP A 220 22.94 18.59 -8.85
C ASP A 220 22.53 17.11 -9.02
N ASP A 221 22.24 16.42 -7.91
CA ASP A 221 21.76 15.05 -7.87
C ASP A 221 20.26 15.02 -7.53
N PRO A 222 19.38 14.52 -8.40
CA PRO A 222 17.95 14.41 -8.09
C PRO A 222 17.65 13.44 -6.93
N THR A 223 18.63 12.64 -6.52
CA THR A 223 18.56 11.78 -5.33
C THR A 223 19.31 12.34 -4.13
N PHE A 224 19.82 13.58 -4.21
CA PHE A 224 20.50 14.27 -3.11
C PHE A 224 21.64 13.46 -2.48
N GLY A 225 22.52 12.91 -3.32
CA GLY A 225 23.74 12.22 -2.93
C GLY A 225 23.78 10.75 -3.36
N TYR A 226 22.64 10.10 -3.55
CA TYR A 226 22.62 8.66 -3.87
C TYR A 226 22.87 8.33 -5.35
N GLY A 227 23.09 9.30 -6.22
CA GLY A 227 23.09 9.11 -7.67
C GLY A 227 24.10 8.08 -8.16
N GLU A 228 25.34 8.15 -7.66
CA GLU A 228 26.38 7.16 -8.00
C GLU A 228 26.02 5.75 -7.49
N ARG A 229 25.45 5.64 -6.29
CA ARG A 229 24.99 4.35 -5.74
C ARG A 229 23.83 3.79 -6.54
N CYS A 230 22.91 4.65 -7.00
CA CYS A 230 21.80 4.24 -7.84
C CYS A 230 22.29 3.71 -9.20
N LEU A 231 23.30 4.35 -9.80
CA LEU A 231 23.94 3.85 -11.01
C LEU A 231 24.63 2.50 -10.80
N ALA A 232 25.39 2.35 -9.70
CA ALA A 232 26.02 1.07 -9.36
C ALA A 232 25.00 -0.04 -9.15
N ARG A 233 23.93 0.25 -8.40
CA ARG A 233 22.82 -0.68 -8.13
C ARG A 233 22.12 -1.12 -9.42
N LYS A 234 21.94 -0.22 -10.38
CA LYS A 234 21.40 -0.52 -11.72
C LYS A 234 22.33 -1.44 -12.52
N GLN A 235 23.63 -1.16 -12.53
CA GLN A 235 24.61 -2.01 -13.22
C GLN A 235 24.70 -3.42 -12.66
N GLN A 236 24.42 -3.58 -11.37
CA GLN A 236 24.40 -4.87 -10.69
C GLN A 236 23.09 -5.65 -10.90
N GLY A 237 22.12 -5.14 -11.67
CA GLY A 237 20.89 -5.86 -11.95
C GLY A 237 19.88 -5.83 -10.80
N TYR A 238 19.94 -4.82 -9.94
CA TYR A 238 18.97 -4.61 -8.86
C TYR A 238 18.92 -5.73 -7.82
N ASN A 239 20.08 -6.18 -7.30
CA ASN A 239 20.25 -7.29 -6.33
C ASN A 239 19.62 -7.07 -4.93
N SER A 240 18.35 -6.67 -4.87
CA SER A 240 17.55 -6.60 -3.65
C SER A 240 16.18 -7.19 -3.96
N GLY A 241 15.75 -8.23 -3.24
CA GLY A 241 14.52 -8.96 -3.63
C GLY A 241 13.28 -8.07 -3.73
N MET A 242 12.99 -7.25 -2.72
CA MET A 242 11.82 -6.37 -2.76
C MET A 242 11.94 -5.23 -3.78
N GLY A 243 13.12 -4.59 -3.86
CA GLY A 243 13.35 -3.51 -4.81
C GLY A 243 13.30 -3.98 -6.27
N LEU A 244 13.82 -5.18 -6.56
CA LEU A 244 13.70 -5.80 -7.88
C LEU A 244 12.24 -6.07 -8.24
N ILE A 245 11.45 -6.63 -7.32
CA ILE A 245 10.04 -6.90 -7.58
C ILE A 245 9.28 -5.61 -7.90
N PHE A 246 9.49 -4.54 -7.11
CA PHE A 246 8.92 -3.22 -7.42
C PHE A 246 9.39 -2.71 -8.79
N HIS A 247 10.70 -2.77 -9.06
CA HIS A 247 11.27 -2.34 -10.33
C HIS A 247 10.61 -3.06 -11.51
N LEU A 248 10.46 -4.38 -11.43
CA LEU A 248 9.81 -5.18 -12.46
C LEU A 248 8.34 -4.79 -12.65
N VAL A 249 7.57 -4.65 -11.57
CA VAL A 249 6.15 -4.23 -11.64
C VAL A 249 6.01 -2.84 -12.25
N ALA A 250 6.78 -1.86 -11.76
CA ALA A 250 6.68 -0.48 -12.21
C ALA A 250 7.17 -0.29 -13.66
N SER A 251 8.03 -1.20 -14.16
CA SER A 251 8.52 -1.22 -15.55
C SER A 251 7.51 -1.77 -16.56
N ILE A 252 6.41 -2.40 -16.13
CA ILE A 252 5.44 -3.04 -17.03
C ILE A 252 4.84 -2.02 -18.01
N SER A 253 4.44 -0.86 -17.48
CA SER A 253 3.74 0.18 -18.24
C SER A 253 4.19 1.59 -17.86
N PRO A 254 5.45 1.99 -18.15
CA PRO A 254 5.98 3.28 -17.69
C PRO A 254 5.11 4.46 -18.11
N ILE A 255 5.04 5.49 -17.25
CA ILE A 255 4.24 6.70 -17.53
C ILE A 255 4.83 7.44 -18.75
N PRO A 256 4.04 7.65 -19.82
CA PRO A 256 4.53 8.28 -21.05
C PRO A 256 4.96 9.73 -20.79
N ASN A 257 5.90 10.22 -21.60
CA ASN A 257 6.37 11.62 -21.59
C ASN A 257 6.92 12.09 -20.23
N SER A 258 7.42 11.17 -19.41
CA SER A 258 7.98 11.45 -18.09
C SER A 258 9.41 10.91 -17.98
N THR A 259 10.34 11.58 -18.66
CA THR A 259 11.75 11.15 -18.70
C THR A 259 12.37 11.18 -17.31
N THR A 260 13.10 10.11 -16.96
CA THR A 260 13.90 10.04 -15.73
C THR A 260 14.94 11.15 -15.70
N LEU A 261 15.13 11.77 -14.54
CA LEU A 261 16.18 12.77 -14.37
C LEU A 261 17.56 12.11 -14.44
N PRO A 262 18.55 12.75 -15.09
CA PRO A 262 19.90 12.21 -15.18
C PRO A 262 20.54 12.14 -13.79
N LEU A 263 21.18 11.01 -13.49
CA LEU A 263 21.98 10.85 -12.27
C LEU A 263 23.42 11.35 -12.53
N PRO A 264 24.06 11.99 -11.53
CA PRO A 264 25.48 12.32 -11.61
C PRO A 264 26.33 11.07 -11.91
N GLY A 265 27.27 11.18 -12.85
CA GLY A 265 28.18 10.08 -13.19
C GLY A 265 27.68 9.09 -14.24
N ALA A 266 26.46 9.26 -14.79
CA ALA A 266 25.91 8.34 -15.80
C ALA A 266 26.78 8.17 -17.07
N ALA A 267 27.69 9.11 -17.35
CA ALA A 267 28.61 9.06 -18.48
C ALA A 267 29.95 8.34 -18.19
N LYS A 268 30.24 7.95 -16.94
CA LYS A 268 31.49 7.29 -16.56
C LYS A 268 31.26 5.82 -16.22
N PRO A 269 32.08 4.87 -16.74
CA PRO A 269 32.10 3.50 -16.23
C PRO A 269 32.42 3.52 -14.73
N LEU A 270 31.57 2.91 -13.91
CA LEU A 270 31.79 2.84 -12.47
C LEU A 270 32.87 1.79 -12.16
N PRO A 271 33.81 2.07 -11.22
CA PRO A 271 34.77 1.07 -10.77
C PRO A 271 34.05 -0.05 -10.01
N ALA A 272 34.46 -1.31 -10.25
CA ALA A 272 33.87 -2.52 -9.67
C ALA A 272 33.90 -2.61 -8.12
N ALA A 273 34.53 -1.66 -7.42
CA ALA A 273 34.89 -1.75 -6.00
C ALA A 273 33.88 -1.15 -5.00
N GLN A 274 32.76 -0.55 -5.43
CA GLN A 274 31.74 -0.01 -4.48
C GLN A 274 30.68 -1.05 -4.05
N ALA A 275 31.09 -2.32 -3.96
CA ALA A 275 30.20 -3.48 -3.82
C ALA A 275 29.90 -3.90 -2.36
N GLU A 276 30.27 -3.13 -1.34
CA GLU A 276 30.11 -3.56 0.05
C GLU A 276 28.96 -2.84 0.77
N GLY A 277 28.07 -3.65 1.38
CA GLY A 277 27.20 -3.26 2.49
C GLY A 277 25.81 -2.77 2.11
N VAL A 278 24.89 -3.69 1.82
CA VAL A 278 23.46 -3.40 2.00
C VAL A 278 23.21 -3.39 3.51
N ASP A 279 23.59 -2.30 4.18
CA ASP A 279 23.18 -2.09 5.57
C ASP A 279 21.67 -1.89 5.57
N ALA A 280 20.96 -2.99 5.83
CA ALA A 280 19.61 -2.92 6.33
C ALA A 280 19.66 -2.01 7.56
N ALA A 281 18.81 -0.99 7.60
CA ALA A 281 18.65 -0.18 8.80
C ALA A 281 18.44 -1.12 10.01
N PRO A 282 19.05 -0.84 11.17
CA PRO A 282 18.94 -1.70 12.34
C PRO A 282 17.46 -2.03 12.58
N ASN A 283 17.20 -3.34 12.67
CA ASN A 283 15.89 -3.92 12.90
C ASN A 283 15.14 -3.10 13.95
N VAL A 284 13.93 -2.66 13.59
CA VAL A 284 12.91 -2.46 14.63
C VAL A 284 12.83 -3.81 15.36
N PRO A 285 12.85 -3.83 16.71
CA PRO A 285 12.81 -5.09 17.45
C PRO A 285 11.71 -5.99 16.89
N ALA A 286 12.08 -7.21 16.55
CA ALA A 286 11.20 -8.22 15.96
C ALA A 286 9.90 -8.43 16.76
N ALA A 287 9.90 -8.07 18.05
CA ALA A 287 8.77 -8.15 18.96
C ALA A 287 7.50 -7.35 18.56
N LEU A 288 7.53 -6.42 17.60
CA LEU A 288 6.31 -5.75 17.08
C LEU A 288 5.97 -6.11 15.63
N ALA A 289 6.86 -6.80 14.92
CA ALA A 289 6.61 -7.33 13.57
C ALA A 289 6.19 -8.81 13.61
N GLU A 290 6.72 -9.59 14.55
CA GLU A 290 6.46 -11.02 14.67
C GLU A 290 5.03 -11.35 15.12
N ASP A 291 4.38 -10.51 15.92
CA ASP A 291 2.99 -10.76 16.35
C ASP A 291 1.95 -10.51 15.24
N ALA A 292 2.30 -9.70 14.22
CA ALA A 292 1.47 -9.56 13.02
C ALA A 292 1.84 -10.57 11.92
N GLU A 293 3.08 -11.09 11.92
CA GLU A 293 3.61 -11.98 10.89
C GLU A 293 3.53 -13.48 11.21
N ARG A 294 3.32 -13.87 12.48
CA ARG A 294 3.16 -15.28 12.88
C ARG A 294 1.74 -15.80 12.58
N ALA A 295 1.57 -16.40 11.41
CA ALA A 295 0.45 -17.31 11.18
C ALA A 295 0.63 -18.57 12.06
N PRO A 296 -0.43 -19.12 12.66
CA PRO A 296 -0.39 -20.49 13.13
C PRO A 296 -0.27 -21.39 11.90
N SER A 297 0.81 -22.17 11.84
CA SER A 297 0.92 -23.31 10.96
C SER A 297 -0.13 -24.33 11.38
N GLY A 298 -1.34 -24.22 10.83
CA GLY A 298 -2.35 -25.27 10.89
C GLY A 298 -1.98 -26.37 9.91
N GLN A 299 -1.08 -27.28 10.30
CA GLN A 299 -1.12 -28.63 9.76
C GLN A 299 -2.35 -29.35 10.35
N PRO A 300 -3.00 -30.24 9.58
CA PRO A 300 -4.17 -30.97 10.04
C PRO A 300 -3.72 -32.05 11.02
N ASP A 301 -3.89 -31.81 12.31
CA ASP A 301 -3.82 -32.88 13.29
C ASP A 301 -5.01 -33.81 13.08
N ALA A 302 -4.67 -35.05 12.70
CA ALA A 302 -5.56 -36.19 12.70
C ALA A 302 -6.13 -36.39 14.12
N ALA A 303 -7.36 -35.95 14.33
CA ALA A 303 -8.11 -36.28 15.53
C ALA A 303 -8.72 -37.68 15.39
N ALA A 304 -8.26 -38.55 16.27
CA ALA A 304 -8.80 -39.87 16.51
C ALA A 304 -10.31 -39.83 16.80
N SER A 305 -11.00 -40.84 16.27
CA SER A 305 -12.39 -41.18 16.58
C SER A 305 -12.66 -41.24 18.09
N PRO A 306 -13.78 -40.70 18.57
CA PRO A 306 -14.48 -41.26 19.71
C PRO A 306 -15.62 -42.15 19.23
N ALA A 307 -15.72 -43.33 19.83
CA ALA A 307 -16.78 -44.30 19.64
C ALA A 307 -18.15 -43.66 19.93
N ILE A 308 -19.08 -43.85 19.00
CA ILE A 308 -20.50 -43.51 19.18
C ILE A 308 -21.12 -44.60 20.06
N SER A 309 -21.47 -44.21 21.29
CA SER A 309 -22.32 -44.98 22.20
C SER A 309 -23.77 -44.84 21.75
N THR A 310 -24.41 -45.98 21.54
CA THR A 310 -25.83 -46.12 21.21
C THR A 310 -26.70 -45.82 22.43
N ALA A 311 -27.58 -44.82 22.33
CA ALA A 311 -28.74 -44.71 23.21
C ALA A 311 -29.93 -44.11 22.46
N SER A 312 -31.05 -44.78 22.64
CA SER A 312 -32.28 -44.70 21.85
C SER A 312 -33.35 -43.80 22.50
N SER A 313 -34.30 -43.35 21.67
CA SER A 313 -35.69 -42.90 21.97
C SER A 313 -35.98 -41.41 21.72
N PRO A 314 -37.26 -41.00 21.61
CA PRO A 314 -38.29 -41.51 20.69
C PRO A 314 -38.95 -40.37 19.86
N ALA A 315 -39.78 -40.76 18.91
CA ALA A 315 -40.50 -39.92 17.96
C ALA A 315 -41.63 -39.07 18.58
N HIS A 316 -41.92 -37.91 17.95
CA HIS A 316 -43.25 -37.34 17.56
C HIS A 316 -43.17 -35.80 17.33
N PRO A 317 -44.18 -35.13 16.71
CA PRO A 317 -44.53 -35.17 15.30
C PRO A 317 -44.54 -33.76 14.65
N GLY A 318 -44.84 -33.72 13.35
CA GLY A 318 -44.65 -32.61 12.42
C GLY A 318 -45.38 -31.29 12.70
N VAL A 319 -44.76 -30.23 12.17
CA VAL A 319 -45.39 -28.92 11.90
C VAL A 319 -45.32 -28.68 10.40
N VAL A 320 -46.49 -28.59 9.78
CA VAL A 320 -46.70 -28.23 8.36
C VAL A 320 -46.68 -26.70 8.27
N VAL A 321 -45.77 -26.15 7.46
CA VAL A 321 -45.74 -24.72 7.14
C VAL A 321 -46.61 -24.48 5.90
N ALA A 322 -47.71 -23.75 6.07
CA ALA A 322 -48.54 -23.26 4.98
C ALA A 322 -47.87 -22.05 4.32
N VAL A 323 -47.64 -22.14 3.00
CA VAL A 323 -47.19 -21.02 2.16
C VAL A 323 -48.41 -20.29 1.62
N ALA A 324 -48.62 -19.04 2.05
CA ALA A 324 -49.63 -18.16 1.47
C ALA A 324 -49.00 -17.33 0.33
N LEU A 325 -49.42 -17.61 -0.90
CA LEU A 325 -49.15 -16.81 -2.09
C LEU A 325 -50.10 -15.60 -2.12
N VAL A 326 -49.54 -14.39 -2.00
CA VAL A 326 -50.29 -13.15 -2.26
C VAL A 326 -50.05 -12.76 -3.72
N SER A 327 -51.11 -12.80 -4.51
CA SER A 327 -51.12 -12.34 -5.90
C SER A 327 -51.33 -10.82 -5.93
N GLY A 328 -50.39 -10.09 -6.53
CA GLY A 328 -50.51 -8.65 -6.79
C GLY A 328 -51.33 -8.39 -8.05
N ALA A 329 -52.41 -7.60 -7.91
CA ALA A 329 -53.17 -7.06 -9.03
C ALA A 329 -52.59 -5.70 -9.42
N ALA A 330 -52.23 -5.56 -10.70
CA ALA A 330 -51.85 -4.31 -11.33
C ALA A 330 -53.12 -3.53 -11.72
N LEU A 331 -53.24 -2.27 -11.30
CA LEU A 331 -54.20 -1.32 -11.86
C LEU A 331 -53.52 -0.46 -12.91
N VAL A 332 -54.00 -0.62 -14.14
CA VAL A 332 -53.77 0.24 -15.30
C VAL A 332 -54.62 1.51 -15.12
N GLY A 333 -53.98 2.68 -15.15
CA GLY A 333 -54.65 3.97 -15.22
C GLY A 333 -54.50 4.57 -16.62
N ALA A 334 -55.61 4.81 -17.30
CA ALA A 334 -55.69 5.62 -18.51
C ALA A 334 -56.84 6.64 -18.40
N THR A 335 -56.46 7.92 -18.57
CA THR A 335 -57.20 9.07 -19.13
C THR A 335 -58.56 9.49 -18.57
N LEU A 336 -58.62 10.70 -18.02
CA LEU A 336 -59.10 11.93 -18.70
C LEU A 336 -58.48 13.17 -18.04
#